data_AF-A0A7X7I9A6-F1
#
_entry.id   AF-A0A7X7I9A6-F1
#
_cell.length_a   1.000
_cell.length_b   1.000
_cell.length_c   1.000
_cell.angle_alpha   90.00
_cell.angle_beta   90.00
_cell.angle_gamma   90.00
#
_symmetry.space_group_name_H-M   'P 1'
#
loop_
_entity.id
_entity.type
_entity.pdbx_description
1 polymer ?
#
loop_
_entity_poly.entity_id
_entity_poly.type
_entity_poly.pdbx_seq_one_letter_code
_entity_poly.pdbx_strand_id
1 'polypeptide(L)'
;MANRKIKKSMTSSDMDLKPFMNLMVVLIPMLLVSAEFAKVAVVDIKLPEARGSQTKTAVKEQPQEDKSEKLLLTAIITDSVVTLGAKGGFMPSMYYREYHHYVAKDDNEDFTVEFEPGKPAKHPKTGREMQIYERYDIYLYACDENRNILNRLYTTKYNEMVTNSAGEPLETVNAGDTVYALTNPRRMIVVNDPATEFAKKPLSAYDELQNRLMKVKERYRDAEDGQDIIIAAENQVMYDKIVQIMDKARASEFPNISIAKLRG
;
A
#
# COMPACT_ATOMS: atom_id res chain seq x y z
N MET A 1 -80.49 -36.36 -43.20
CA MET A 1 -79.44 -36.87 -42.28
C MET A 1 -78.57 -35.70 -41.87
N ALA A 2 -78.60 -35.34 -40.59
CA ALA A 2 -78.13 -34.05 -40.07
C ALA A 2 -76.63 -34.05 -39.74
N ASN A 3 -75.94 -33.01 -40.20
CA ASN A 3 -74.50 -32.81 -40.07
C ASN A 3 -74.19 -32.13 -38.70
N ARG A 4 -73.52 -32.83 -37.79
CA ARG A 4 -73.25 -32.34 -36.42
C ARG A 4 -71.86 -31.69 -36.36
N LYS A 5 -71.82 -30.36 -36.45
CA LYS A 5 -70.60 -29.56 -36.18
C LYS A 5 -70.27 -29.61 -34.69
N ILE A 6 -69.09 -30.13 -34.35
CA ILE A 6 -68.53 -30.12 -33.00
C ILE A 6 -67.84 -28.77 -32.78
N LYS A 7 -68.33 -27.99 -31.83
CA LYS A 7 -67.78 -26.68 -31.44
C LYS A 7 -66.74 -26.90 -30.34
N LYS A 8 -65.46 -26.63 -30.63
CA LYS A 8 -64.34 -26.75 -29.67
C LYS A 8 -64.26 -25.46 -28.83
N SER A 9 -64.54 -25.54 -27.53
CA SER A 9 -64.36 -24.44 -26.59
C SER A 9 -62.90 -24.32 -26.18
N MET A 10 -62.29 -23.15 -26.36
CA MET A 10 -60.99 -22.79 -25.78
C MET A 10 -61.17 -22.59 -24.28
N THR A 11 -60.58 -23.48 -23.47
CA THR A 11 -60.38 -23.25 -22.04
C THR A 11 -59.02 -22.57 -21.85
N SER A 12 -59.03 -21.39 -21.23
CA SER A 12 -57.83 -20.66 -20.80
C SER A 12 -57.05 -21.51 -19.79
N SER A 13 -55.87 -21.96 -20.19
CA SER A 13 -54.94 -22.64 -19.29
C SER A 13 -54.38 -21.61 -18.32
N ASP A 14 -54.77 -21.66 -17.05
CA ASP A 14 -54.06 -20.96 -15.98
C ASP A 14 -52.63 -21.49 -15.93
N MET A 15 -51.67 -20.66 -16.34
CA MET A 15 -50.27 -21.02 -16.38
C MET A 15 -49.77 -21.10 -14.93
N ASP A 16 -49.27 -22.26 -14.54
CA ASP A 16 -48.92 -22.50 -13.16
C ASP A 16 -47.62 -21.75 -12.80
N LEU A 17 -47.73 -20.58 -12.16
CA LEU A 17 -46.61 -19.67 -11.87
C LEU A 17 -45.77 -20.08 -10.65
N LYS A 18 -46.11 -21.20 -9.98
CA LYS A 18 -45.36 -21.77 -8.86
C LYS A 18 -43.84 -21.87 -9.13
N PRO A 19 -43.36 -22.30 -10.32
CA PRO A 19 -41.92 -22.34 -10.63
C PRO A 19 -41.29 -20.94 -10.71
N PHE A 20 -42.04 -19.95 -11.20
CA PHE A 20 -41.57 -18.57 -11.33
C PHE A 20 -41.42 -17.91 -9.96
N MET A 21 -42.37 -18.18 -9.07
CA MET A 21 -42.32 -17.75 -7.68
C MET A 21 -41.12 -18.35 -6.95
N ASN A 22 -40.84 -19.64 -7.15
CA ASN A 22 -39.66 -20.29 -6.57
C ASN A 22 -38.35 -19.69 -7.10
N LEU A 23 -38.29 -19.30 -8.38
CA LEU A 23 -37.11 -18.67 -8.95
C LEU A 23 -36.80 -17.32 -8.30
N MET A 24 -37.82 -16.49 -8.06
CA MET A 24 -37.66 -15.23 -7.32
C MET A 24 -37.17 -15.43 -5.88
N VAL A 25 -37.66 -16.46 -5.18
CA VAL A 25 -37.26 -16.77 -3.80
C VAL A 25 -35.81 -17.24 -3.70
N VAL A 26 -35.29 -17.95 -4.71
CA VAL A 26 -33.88 -18.40 -4.76
C VAL A 26 -32.91 -17.23 -5.04
N LEU A 27 -33.35 -16.18 -5.73
CA LEU A 27 -32.52 -15.02 -6.02
C LEU A 27 -32.22 -14.16 -4.78
N ILE A 28 -33.14 -14.10 -3.81
CA ILE A 28 -32.96 -13.30 -2.58
C ILE A 28 -31.71 -13.75 -1.78
N PRO A 29 -31.54 -15.03 -1.39
CA PRO A 29 -30.34 -15.47 -0.70
C PRO A 29 -29.08 -15.40 -1.59
N MET A 30 -29.20 -15.60 -2.90
CA MET A 30 -28.06 -15.46 -3.83
C MET A 30 -27.52 -14.02 -3.86
N LEU A 31 -28.43 -13.04 -3.88
CA LEU A 31 -28.07 -11.61 -3.83
C LEU A 31 -27.54 -11.21 -2.45
N LEU A 32 -28.13 -11.71 -1.37
CA LEU A 32 -27.66 -11.42 0.00
C LEU A 32 -26.24 -11.96 0.24
N VAL A 33 -25.90 -13.15 -0.28
CA VAL A 33 -24.53 -13.68 -0.22
C VAL A 33 -23.57 -12.82 -1.04
N SER A 34 -23.97 -12.35 -2.23
CA SER A 34 -23.14 -11.45 -3.05
C SER A 34 -22.87 -10.09 -2.36
N ALA A 35 -23.84 -9.58 -1.60
CA ALA A 35 -23.71 -8.33 -0.86
C ALA A 35 -22.75 -8.45 0.33
N GLU A 36 -22.60 -9.65 0.91
CA GLU A 36 -21.62 -9.90 1.98
C GLU A 36 -20.17 -9.83 1.46
N PHE A 37 -19.92 -10.31 0.23
CA PHE A 37 -18.61 -10.19 -0.41
C PHE A 37 -18.28 -8.77 -0.90
N ALA A 38 -19.28 -7.92 -1.14
CA ALA A 38 -19.07 -6.49 -1.41
C ALA A 38 -18.59 -5.68 -0.19
N LYS A 39 -18.55 -6.28 1.00
CA LYS A 39 -18.01 -5.65 2.22
C LYS A 39 -16.48 -5.66 2.33
N VAL A 40 -15.74 -6.09 1.31
CA VAL A 40 -14.37 -5.59 1.12
C VAL A 40 -14.48 -4.17 0.59
N ALA A 41 -14.91 -3.29 1.50
CA ALA A 41 -15.17 -1.90 1.22
C ALA A 41 -13.84 -1.25 0.83
N VAL A 42 -13.82 -0.72 -0.39
CA VAL A 42 -13.10 0.52 -0.68
C VAL A 42 -13.55 1.49 0.41
N VAL A 43 -12.71 1.68 1.44
CA VAL A 43 -12.87 2.84 2.30
C VAL A 43 -12.62 4.01 1.38
N ASP A 44 -13.68 4.66 0.92
CA ASP A 44 -13.59 5.99 0.32
C ASP A 44 -13.14 6.94 1.43
N ILE A 45 -11.85 6.86 1.76
CA ILE A 45 -11.18 8.00 2.36
C ILE A 45 -11.35 9.05 1.27
N LYS A 46 -12.25 10.01 1.51
CA LYS A 46 -12.22 11.27 0.79
C LYS A 46 -10.81 11.81 1.02
N LEU A 47 -9.92 11.49 0.07
CA LEU A 47 -8.62 12.09 -0.05
C LEU A 47 -8.88 13.58 0.08
N PRO A 48 -8.20 14.29 0.99
CA PRO A 48 -8.47 15.71 1.18
C PRO A 48 -8.25 16.41 -0.17
N GLU A 49 -9.35 16.79 -0.83
CA GLU A 49 -9.36 17.80 -1.87
C GLU A 49 -9.08 19.15 -1.18
N ALA A 50 -7.85 19.32 -0.71
CA ALA A 50 -7.43 20.51 -0.01
C ALA A 50 -6.24 21.13 -0.72
N ARG A 51 -6.57 21.77 -1.84
CA ARG A 51 -6.32 23.20 -2.05
C ARG A 51 -4.85 23.62 -1.94
N GLY A 52 -4.15 23.50 -3.07
CA GLY A 52 -2.78 23.97 -3.25
C GLY A 52 -2.48 24.48 -4.66
N SER A 53 -3.43 25.13 -5.34
CA SER A 53 -3.10 26.01 -6.46
C SER A 53 -3.91 27.29 -6.33
N GLN A 54 -3.22 28.40 -6.09
CA GLN A 54 -3.81 29.73 -6.15
C GLN A 54 -4.13 30.06 -7.60
N THR A 55 -5.32 29.70 -8.05
CA THR A 55 -6.05 30.47 -9.07
C THR A 55 -7.52 30.46 -8.69
N LYS A 56 -8.04 31.65 -8.37
CA LYS A 56 -9.47 31.87 -8.19
C LYS A 56 -10.13 31.73 -9.57
N THR A 57 -10.97 30.73 -9.75
CA THR A 57 -12.19 30.87 -10.56
C THR A 57 -13.23 29.91 -10.00
N ALA A 58 -14.35 30.46 -9.54
CA ALA A 58 -15.52 29.68 -9.16
C ALA A 58 -16.27 29.32 -10.45
N VAL A 59 -16.48 28.03 -10.71
CA VAL A 59 -17.47 27.54 -11.67
C VAL A 59 -18.32 26.49 -10.95
N LYS A 60 -19.63 26.75 -10.89
CA LYS A 60 -20.65 25.74 -10.60
C LYS A 60 -20.84 24.91 -11.86
N GLU A 61 -20.40 23.66 -11.88
CA GLU A 61 -20.80 22.70 -12.92
C GLU A 61 -21.16 21.35 -12.29
N GLN A 62 -22.23 20.76 -12.84
CA GLN A 62 -22.76 19.43 -12.55
C GLN A 62 -21.74 18.34 -12.94
N PRO A 63 -21.82 17.12 -12.38
CA PRO A 63 -20.77 16.12 -12.51
C PRO A 63 -20.66 15.64 -13.97
N GLN A 64 -19.69 16.21 -14.69
CA GLN A 64 -19.14 15.63 -15.90
C GLN A 64 -18.40 14.36 -15.50
N GLU A 65 -18.68 13.24 -16.18
CA GLU A 65 -17.87 12.03 -16.08
C GLU A 65 -16.42 12.39 -16.38
N ASP A 66 -15.63 12.38 -15.32
CA ASP A 66 -14.26 12.88 -15.31
C ASP A 66 -13.37 11.88 -16.06
N LYS A 67 -13.22 12.10 -17.38
CA LYS A 67 -12.21 11.47 -18.26
C LYS A 67 -10.78 11.89 -17.89
N SER A 68 -10.54 12.26 -16.64
CA SER A 68 -9.21 12.51 -16.14
C SER A 68 -8.49 11.16 -16.02
N GLU A 69 -7.47 10.95 -16.87
CA GLU A 69 -6.47 9.87 -16.74
C GLU A 69 -5.52 10.14 -15.56
N LYS A 70 -6.08 10.70 -14.47
CA LYS A 70 -5.37 11.06 -13.26
C LYS A 70 -5.33 9.87 -12.31
N LEU A 71 -4.13 9.55 -11.84
CA LEU A 71 -3.82 8.51 -10.88
C LEU A 71 -4.22 8.91 -9.46
N LEU A 72 -4.01 10.19 -9.08
CA LEU A 72 -4.19 10.71 -7.73
C LEU A 72 -3.49 9.85 -6.66
N LEU A 73 -2.21 9.56 -6.87
CA LEU A 73 -1.44 8.69 -6.00
C LEU A 73 -1.27 9.32 -4.61
N THR A 74 -1.64 8.57 -3.58
CA THR A 74 -1.51 9.00 -2.18
C THR A 74 -0.84 7.90 -1.34
N ALA A 75 0.28 8.22 -0.70
CA ALA A 75 0.87 7.43 0.37
C ALA A 75 0.28 7.87 1.71
N ILE A 76 -0.44 6.98 2.37
CA ILE A 76 -0.99 7.17 3.71
C ILE A 76 -0.05 6.54 4.72
N ILE A 77 0.34 7.29 5.76
CA ILE A 77 1.15 6.80 6.86
C ILE A 77 0.48 7.10 8.21
N THR A 78 0.33 6.06 9.02
CA THR A 78 -0.13 6.13 10.42
C THR A 78 1.02 5.79 11.36
N ASP A 79 0.73 5.46 12.62
CA ASP A 79 1.71 4.96 13.60
C ASP A 79 2.25 3.55 13.29
N SER A 80 1.49 2.74 12.57
CA SER A 80 1.73 1.29 12.41
C SER A 80 1.46 0.75 11.01
N VAL A 81 0.89 1.58 10.11
CA VAL A 81 0.52 1.18 8.76
C VAL A 81 0.99 2.21 7.72
N VAL A 82 1.50 1.71 6.59
CA VAL A 82 1.71 2.47 5.36
C VAL A 82 0.87 1.85 4.24
N THR A 83 0.10 2.68 3.54
CA THR A 83 -0.78 2.23 2.44
C THR A 83 -0.66 3.16 1.25
N LEU A 84 -0.70 2.61 0.04
CA LEU A 84 -0.80 3.39 -1.20
C LEU A 84 -2.24 3.36 -1.71
N GLY A 85 -2.82 4.51 -1.98
CA GLY A 85 -4.13 4.69 -2.59
C GLY A 85 -4.03 5.47 -3.90
N ALA A 86 -4.97 5.23 -4.80
CA ALA A 86 -5.15 5.95 -6.06
C ALA A 86 -6.65 6.04 -6.36
N LYS A 87 -7.04 6.74 -7.44
CA LYS A 87 -8.45 6.86 -7.89
C LYS A 87 -9.15 5.50 -8.04
N GLY A 88 -8.41 4.43 -8.38
CA GLY A 88 -8.92 3.08 -8.55
C GLY A 88 -9.02 2.23 -7.28
N GLY A 89 -8.64 2.75 -6.11
CA GLY A 89 -8.66 2.03 -4.83
C GLY A 89 -7.30 2.00 -4.13
N PHE A 90 -7.19 1.12 -3.13
CA PHE A 90 -6.02 1.01 -2.26
C PHE A 90 -5.26 -0.29 -2.52
N MET A 91 -3.93 -0.21 -2.51
CA MET A 91 -3.06 -1.37 -2.41
C MET A 91 -3.19 -2.01 -1.01
N PRO A 92 -2.86 -3.30 -0.86
CA PRO A 92 -2.82 -3.94 0.45
C PRO A 92 -1.94 -3.17 1.44
N SER A 93 -2.46 -2.89 2.62
CA SER A 93 -1.75 -2.17 3.67
C SER A 93 -0.47 -2.90 4.10
N MET A 94 0.59 -2.15 4.36
CA MET A 94 1.83 -2.66 4.97
C MET A 94 1.83 -2.33 6.44
N TYR A 95 1.75 -3.36 7.27
CA TYR A 95 1.94 -3.23 8.70
C TYR A 95 3.43 -3.18 9.02
N TYR A 96 3.81 -2.36 9.99
CA TYR A 96 5.19 -2.27 10.44
C TYR A 96 5.29 -2.07 11.95
N ARG A 97 6.49 -2.37 12.47
CA ARG A 97 6.94 -2.00 13.81
C ARG A 97 8.05 -0.95 13.69
N GLU A 98 7.95 0.09 14.50
CA GLU A 98 8.90 1.21 14.48
C GLU A 98 10.07 0.93 15.41
N TYR A 99 11.28 1.18 14.93
CA TYR A 99 12.53 1.01 15.65
C TYR A 99 13.35 2.29 15.50
N HIS A 100 14.00 2.71 16.58
CA HIS A 100 14.88 3.86 16.57
C HIS A 100 16.33 3.39 16.72
N HIS A 101 17.18 3.89 15.83
CA HIS A 101 18.61 3.70 15.89
C HIS A 101 19.24 4.88 16.63
N TYR A 102 19.99 4.59 17.67
CA TYR A 102 20.68 5.58 18.48
C TYR A 102 22.20 5.37 18.40
N VAL A 103 22.91 6.49 18.40
CA VAL A 103 24.36 6.54 18.62
C VAL A 103 24.62 7.45 19.81
N ALA A 104 25.02 6.85 20.93
CA ALA A 104 25.22 7.55 22.19
C ALA A 104 26.43 8.49 22.10
N LYS A 105 26.28 9.75 22.54
CA LYS A 105 27.35 10.75 22.40
C LYS A 105 28.50 10.60 23.40
N ASP A 106 28.25 9.94 24.52
CA ASP A 106 29.20 9.75 25.61
C ASP A 106 30.19 8.62 25.32
N ASP A 107 29.72 7.46 24.86
CA ASP A 107 30.56 6.28 24.63
C ASP A 107 30.52 5.73 23.19
N ASN A 108 29.79 6.39 22.27
CA ASN A 108 29.54 5.94 20.90
C ASN A 108 28.86 4.57 20.81
N GLU A 109 28.12 4.16 21.84
CA GLU A 109 27.32 2.94 21.77
C GLU A 109 26.27 3.07 20.65
N ASP A 110 26.30 2.12 19.73
CA ASP A 110 25.37 1.99 18.62
C ASP A 110 24.36 0.88 18.93
N PHE A 111 23.09 1.23 18.98
CA PHE A 111 22.03 0.25 19.19
C PHE A 111 20.70 0.67 18.57
N THR A 112 19.89 -0.33 18.26
CA THR A 112 18.52 -0.16 17.75
C THR A 112 17.53 -0.75 18.75
N VAL A 113 16.48 0.00 19.06
CA VAL A 113 15.42 -0.43 20.00
C VAL A 113 14.05 -0.16 19.42
N GLU A 114 13.07 -1.00 19.74
CA GLU A 114 11.69 -0.77 19.34
C GLU A 114 11.15 0.51 19.98
N PHE A 115 10.44 1.31 19.18
CA PHE A 115 9.79 2.52 19.67
C PHE A 115 8.49 2.18 20.37
N GLU A 116 8.37 2.61 21.62
CA GLU A 116 7.14 2.53 22.39
C GLU A 116 6.67 3.95 22.76
N PRO A 117 5.47 4.37 22.33
CA PRO A 117 4.94 5.69 22.65
C PRO A 117 4.94 5.97 24.16
N GLY A 118 5.55 7.09 24.55
CA GLY A 118 5.61 7.53 25.95
C GLY A 118 6.70 6.85 26.81
N LYS A 119 7.48 5.92 26.26
CA LYS A 119 8.63 5.32 26.95
C LYS A 119 9.93 5.79 26.31
N PRO A 120 10.78 6.56 27.02
CA PRO A 120 12.06 6.98 26.47
C PRO A 120 12.99 5.77 26.33
N ALA A 121 13.72 5.72 25.21
CA ALA A 121 14.77 4.73 24.99
C ALA A 121 15.86 4.88 26.05
N LYS A 122 16.43 3.75 26.50
CA LYS A 122 17.49 3.73 27.51
C LYS A 122 18.77 3.18 26.93
N HIS A 123 19.88 3.76 27.34
CA HIS A 123 21.21 3.30 27.00
C HIS A 123 21.44 1.87 27.52
N PRO A 124 21.94 0.91 26.70
CA PRO A 124 22.08 -0.49 27.08
C PRO A 124 22.95 -0.72 28.31
N LYS A 125 24.08 0.00 28.39
CA LYS A 125 25.06 -0.13 29.48
C LYS A 125 24.73 0.68 30.73
N THR A 126 24.42 1.97 30.57
CA THR A 126 24.26 2.90 31.70
C THR A 126 22.82 3.02 32.19
N GLY A 127 21.83 2.61 31.38
CA GLY A 127 20.41 2.74 31.69
C GLY A 127 19.87 4.17 31.65
N ARG A 128 20.71 5.16 31.31
CA ARG A 128 20.29 6.56 31.15
C ARG A 128 19.30 6.71 30.00
N GLU A 129 18.45 7.71 30.06
CA GLU A 129 17.54 8.03 28.95
C GLU A 129 18.30 8.64 27.78
N MET A 130 18.00 8.14 26.58
CA MET A 130 18.53 8.65 25.32
C MET A 130 17.84 9.93 24.93
N GLN A 131 18.62 10.86 24.38
CA GLN A 131 18.09 12.14 23.93
C GLN A 131 17.70 12.08 22.44
N ILE A 132 16.76 12.93 22.04
CA ILE A 132 16.26 12.94 20.64
C ILE A 132 17.39 13.21 19.63
N TYR A 133 18.35 14.07 19.97
CA TYR A 133 19.50 14.38 19.11
C TYR A 133 20.56 13.27 19.05
N GLU A 134 20.40 12.19 19.82
CA GLU A 134 21.21 10.97 19.73
C GLU A 134 20.54 9.93 18.85
N ARG A 135 19.29 10.15 18.43
CA ARG A 135 18.61 9.30 17.45
C ARG A 135 19.21 9.59 16.09
N TYR A 136 19.85 8.57 15.53
CA TYR A 136 20.49 8.63 14.23
C TYR A 136 19.49 8.36 13.10
N ASP A 137 18.64 7.34 13.26
CA ASP A 137 17.67 6.94 12.23
C ASP A 137 16.38 6.33 12.82
N ILE A 138 15.35 6.23 11.98
CA ILE A 138 14.09 5.54 12.25
C ILE A 138 13.93 4.42 11.22
N TYR A 139 13.78 3.19 11.69
CA TYR A 139 13.50 2.03 10.86
C TYR A 139 12.06 1.58 11.03
N LEU A 140 11.38 1.31 9.92
CA LEU A 140 10.05 0.72 9.91
C LEU A 140 10.17 -0.70 9.38
N TYR A 141 10.11 -1.70 10.27
CA TYR A 141 10.23 -3.10 9.87
C TYR A 141 8.85 -3.69 9.59
N ALA A 142 8.64 -4.15 8.35
CA ALA A 142 7.39 -4.74 7.92
C ALA A 142 7.09 -6.02 8.70
N CYS A 143 5.83 -6.22 9.05
CA CYS A 143 5.38 -7.37 9.83
C CYS A 143 4.14 -8.04 9.23
N ASP A 144 3.93 -9.29 9.62
CA ASP A 144 2.70 -10.03 9.33
C ASP A 144 1.54 -9.59 10.26
N GLU A 145 0.37 -10.21 10.08
CA GLU A 145 -0.82 -9.96 10.92
C GLU A 145 -0.59 -10.27 12.41
N ASN A 146 0.39 -11.13 12.73
CA ASN A 146 0.78 -11.50 14.08
C ASN A 146 1.90 -10.61 14.66
N ARG A 147 2.28 -9.54 13.94
CA ARG A 147 3.39 -8.62 14.27
C ARG A 147 4.78 -9.28 14.25
N ASN A 148 4.94 -10.42 13.59
CA ASN A 148 6.26 -11.00 13.34
C ASN A 148 6.96 -10.24 12.22
N ILE A 149 8.21 -9.86 12.46
CA ILE A 149 9.01 -9.13 11.47
C ILE A 149 9.32 -10.04 10.28
N LEU A 150 9.04 -9.53 9.08
CA LEU A 150 9.37 -10.19 7.83
C LEU A 150 10.84 -9.94 7.51
N ASN A 151 11.55 -10.98 7.08
CA ASN A 151 12.96 -10.87 6.69
C ASN A 151 13.12 -11.05 5.18
N ARG A 152 13.96 -10.25 4.56
CA ARG A 152 14.28 -10.30 3.12
C ARG A 152 15.78 -10.20 2.89
N LEU A 153 16.20 -10.49 1.66
CA LEU A 153 17.58 -10.38 1.23
C LEU A 153 17.93 -8.95 0.85
N TYR A 154 19.12 -8.56 1.29
CA TYR A 154 19.75 -7.28 1.00
C TYR A 154 21.16 -7.51 0.49
N THR A 155 21.64 -6.60 -0.36
CA THR A 155 23.05 -6.59 -0.77
C THR A 155 23.92 -6.21 0.42
N THR A 156 24.99 -6.96 0.68
CA THR A 156 25.89 -6.67 1.81
C THR A 156 26.62 -5.34 1.64
N LYS A 157 27.03 -5.04 0.40
CA LYS A 157 27.87 -3.88 0.07
C LYS A 157 27.13 -2.53 0.12
N TYR A 158 25.88 -2.51 -0.34
CA TYR A 158 25.11 -1.26 -0.53
C TYR A 158 23.80 -1.23 0.25
N ASN A 159 23.45 -2.31 0.96
CA ASN A 159 22.23 -2.42 1.72
C ASN A 159 20.96 -2.17 0.88
N GLU A 160 20.94 -2.66 -0.36
CA GLU A 160 19.78 -2.55 -1.25
C GLU A 160 18.93 -3.81 -1.15
N MET A 161 17.61 -3.65 -1.05
CA MET A 161 16.68 -4.80 -1.08
C MET A 161 16.78 -5.56 -2.41
N VAL A 162 16.75 -6.88 -2.34
CA VAL A 162 16.85 -7.76 -3.51
C VAL A 162 15.49 -8.32 -3.88
N THR A 163 15.22 -8.36 -5.17
CA THR A 163 13.94 -8.80 -5.74
C THR A 163 14.16 -9.73 -6.94
N ASN A 164 13.11 -10.47 -7.31
CA ASN A 164 13.06 -11.20 -8.58
C ASN A 164 12.74 -10.27 -9.76
N SER A 165 12.61 -10.83 -10.97
CA SER A 165 12.26 -10.08 -12.19
C SER A 165 10.88 -9.41 -12.13
N ALA A 166 9.94 -9.95 -11.36
CA ALA A 166 8.61 -9.37 -11.13
C ALA A 166 8.60 -8.31 -10.00
N GLY A 167 9.75 -8.06 -9.39
CA GLY A 167 9.89 -7.13 -8.27
C GLY A 167 9.30 -7.62 -6.96
N GLU A 168 9.23 -8.92 -6.76
CA GLU A 168 8.87 -9.50 -5.46
C GLU A 168 10.14 -9.64 -4.62
N PRO A 169 10.13 -9.21 -3.34
CA PRO A 169 11.26 -9.38 -2.44
C PRO A 169 11.64 -10.85 -2.23
N LEU A 170 12.94 -11.15 -2.22
CA LEU A 170 13.46 -12.51 -2.07
C LEU A 170 13.87 -12.83 -0.62
N GLU A 171 13.76 -14.10 -0.23
CA GLU A 171 14.23 -14.60 1.07
C GLU A 171 15.52 -15.41 0.99
N THR A 172 15.78 -16.03 -0.16
CA THR A 172 16.92 -16.92 -0.42
C THR A 172 17.35 -16.79 -1.88
N VAL A 173 18.64 -16.99 -2.15
CA VAL A 173 19.24 -16.99 -3.49
C VAL A 173 20.33 -18.05 -3.56
N ASN A 174 20.56 -18.61 -4.75
CA ASN A 174 21.61 -19.58 -5.02
C ASN A 174 22.64 -19.01 -6.00
N ALA A 175 23.84 -19.59 -5.99
CA ALA A 175 24.86 -19.28 -6.99
C ALA A 175 24.34 -19.58 -8.40
N GLY A 176 24.51 -18.63 -9.32
CA GLY A 176 23.98 -18.66 -10.68
C GLY A 176 22.61 -18.01 -10.86
N ASP A 177 21.90 -17.67 -9.78
CA ASP A 177 20.63 -16.96 -9.89
C ASP A 177 20.83 -15.53 -10.43
N THR A 178 19.85 -15.04 -11.20
CA THR A 178 19.78 -13.64 -11.61
C THR A 178 18.77 -12.92 -10.75
N VAL A 179 19.24 -11.92 -10.00
CA VAL A 179 18.41 -11.11 -9.09
C VAL A 179 18.54 -9.63 -9.40
N TYR A 180 17.66 -8.83 -8.81
CA TYR A 180 17.60 -7.39 -9.06
C TYR A 180 17.65 -6.62 -7.76
N ALA A 181 18.67 -5.78 -7.61
CA ALA A 181 18.74 -4.81 -6.53
C ALA A 181 17.72 -3.68 -6.76
N LEU A 182 17.09 -3.24 -5.67
CA LEU A 182 16.10 -2.17 -5.66
C LEU A 182 16.77 -0.81 -5.83
N THR A 183 17.13 -0.53 -7.07
CA THR A 183 17.59 0.78 -7.55
C THR A 183 16.66 1.23 -8.67
N ASN A 184 16.71 2.51 -9.04
CA ASN A 184 16.03 2.99 -10.24
C ASN A 184 17.04 3.55 -11.26
N PRO A 185 17.23 2.91 -12.44
CA PRO A 185 16.63 1.65 -12.85
C PRO A 185 17.15 0.46 -12.03
N ARG A 186 16.42 -0.66 -12.03
CA ARG A 186 16.79 -1.87 -11.29
C ARG A 186 18.11 -2.43 -11.79
N ARG A 187 19.06 -2.66 -10.88
CA ARG A 187 20.37 -3.23 -11.21
C ARG A 187 20.31 -4.75 -11.17
N MET A 188 20.54 -5.38 -12.31
CA MET A 188 20.70 -6.83 -12.41
C MET A 188 22.01 -7.27 -11.75
N ILE A 189 21.95 -8.36 -10.98
CA ILE A 189 23.08 -8.99 -10.32
C ILE A 189 23.00 -10.50 -10.62
N VAL A 190 24.09 -11.06 -11.15
CA VAL A 190 24.27 -12.50 -11.22
C VAL A 190 24.96 -12.94 -9.94
N VAL A 191 24.30 -13.81 -9.19
CA VAL A 191 24.75 -14.25 -7.88
C VAL A 191 25.93 -15.21 -8.05
N ASN A 192 27.10 -14.88 -7.49
CA ASN A 192 28.25 -15.79 -7.54
C ASN A 192 28.41 -16.50 -6.20
N ASP A 193 28.50 -15.74 -5.12
CA ASP A 193 28.63 -16.25 -3.76
C ASP A 193 27.55 -15.64 -2.85
N PRO A 194 26.41 -16.34 -2.68
CA PRO A 194 25.30 -15.87 -1.86
C PRO A 194 25.70 -15.43 -0.44
N ALA A 195 26.64 -16.15 0.19
CA ALA A 195 26.95 -16.00 1.60
C ALA A 195 27.73 -14.71 1.90
N THR A 196 28.50 -14.22 0.94
CA THR A 196 29.28 -12.98 1.08
C THR A 196 28.58 -11.78 0.46
N GLU A 197 27.84 -12.00 -0.64
CA GLU A 197 27.18 -10.92 -1.39
C GLU A 197 25.85 -10.46 -0.75
N PHE A 198 25.17 -11.33 0.00
CA PHE A 198 23.84 -11.06 0.53
C PHE A 198 23.70 -11.36 2.02
N ALA A 199 22.84 -10.57 2.67
CA ALA A 199 22.47 -10.75 4.06
C ALA A 199 20.96 -10.75 4.22
N LYS A 200 20.45 -11.63 5.08
CA LYS A 200 19.04 -11.63 5.49
C LYS A 200 18.84 -10.58 6.58
N LYS A 201 17.94 -9.62 6.35
CA LYS A 201 17.64 -8.50 7.24
C LYS A 201 16.13 -8.28 7.35
N PRO A 202 15.65 -7.60 8.41
CA PRO A 202 14.26 -7.12 8.46
C PRO A 202 13.90 -6.34 7.20
N LEU A 203 12.72 -6.62 6.64
CA LEU A 203 12.18 -5.91 5.50
C LEU A 203 11.83 -4.49 5.91
N SER A 204 12.48 -3.51 5.30
CA SER A 204 12.12 -2.10 5.48
C SER A 204 10.82 -1.78 4.75
N ALA A 205 9.83 -1.23 5.47
CA ALA A 205 8.61 -0.72 4.87
C ALA A 205 8.90 0.43 3.89
N TYR A 206 10.00 1.18 4.07
CA TYR A 206 10.45 2.19 3.12
C TYR A 206 10.89 1.59 1.79
N ASP A 207 11.62 0.47 1.82
CA ASP A 207 12.07 -0.21 0.61
C ASP A 207 10.91 -0.90 -0.11
N GLU A 208 10.02 -1.55 0.62
CA GLU A 208 8.82 -2.13 0.02
C GLU A 208 7.87 -1.06 -0.53
N LEU A 209 7.79 0.11 0.11
CA LEU A 209 7.08 1.26 -0.45
C LEU A 209 7.71 1.71 -1.76
N GLN A 210 9.04 1.89 -1.81
CA GLN A 210 9.76 2.24 -3.04
C GLN A 210 9.51 1.21 -4.15
N ASN A 211 9.58 -0.08 -3.81
CA ASN A 211 9.28 -1.18 -4.74
C ASN A 211 7.88 -1.06 -5.35
N ARG A 212 6.87 -0.76 -4.54
CA ARG A 212 5.49 -0.56 -5.00
C ARG A 212 5.35 0.71 -5.84
N LEU A 213 5.98 1.80 -5.44
CA LEU A 213 5.98 3.06 -6.20
C LEU A 213 6.59 2.86 -7.59
N MET A 214 7.71 2.15 -7.70
CA MET A 214 8.30 1.81 -9.00
C MET A 214 7.35 0.99 -9.88
N LYS A 215 6.64 0.01 -9.31
CA LYS A 215 5.62 -0.77 -10.06
C LYS A 215 4.45 0.10 -10.52
N VAL A 216 4.00 1.03 -9.69
CA VAL A 216 2.96 2.00 -10.03
C VAL A 216 3.45 2.92 -11.17
N LYS A 217 4.69 3.42 -11.07
CA LYS A 217 5.29 4.28 -12.09
C LYS A 217 5.36 3.61 -13.46
N GLU A 218 5.76 2.34 -13.48
CA GLU A 218 5.82 1.55 -14.72
C GLU A 218 4.42 1.31 -15.32
N ARG A 219 3.43 1.00 -14.46
CA ARG A 219 2.06 0.71 -14.90
C ARG A 219 1.30 1.95 -15.38
N TYR A 220 1.51 3.10 -14.74
CA TYR A 220 0.77 4.34 -14.98
C TYR A 220 1.66 5.45 -15.55
N ARG A 221 2.64 5.07 -16.39
CA ARG A 221 3.60 6.01 -16.98
C ARG A 221 2.96 7.13 -17.81
N ASP A 222 1.78 6.86 -18.38
CA ASP A 222 1.07 7.74 -19.30
C ASP A 222 0.03 8.63 -18.58
N ALA A 223 -0.15 8.47 -17.27
CA ALA A 223 -1.08 9.28 -16.47
C ALA A 223 -0.63 10.76 -16.41
N GLU A 224 -1.59 11.69 -16.49
CA GLU A 224 -1.33 13.14 -16.51
C GLU A 224 -0.55 13.62 -15.28
N ASP A 225 -0.85 13.04 -14.12
CA ASP A 225 -0.24 13.32 -12.81
C ASP A 225 0.72 12.18 -12.38
N GLY A 226 1.27 11.41 -13.34
CA GLY A 226 2.14 10.26 -13.06
C GLY A 226 3.50 10.59 -12.42
N GLN A 227 3.77 11.85 -12.11
CA GLN A 227 4.94 12.34 -11.36
C GLN A 227 4.56 12.90 -9.98
N ASP A 228 3.27 12.95 -9.67
CA ASP A 228 2.72 13.53 -8.46
C ASP A 228 2.44 12.46 -7.42
N ILE A 229 2.70 12.79 -6.15
CA ILE A 229 2.32 11.95 -5.02
C ILE A 229 1.93 12.83 -3.82
N ILE A 230 0.84 12.46 -3.17
CA ILE A 230 0.41 13.05 -1.91
C ILE A 230 0.87 12.15 -0.77
N ILE A 231 1.56 12.70 0.23
CA ILE A 231 1.88 11.99 1.47
C ILE A 231 0.92 12.48 2.54
N ALA A 232 -0.03 11.62 2.92
CA ALA A 232 -1.02 11.89 3.95
C ALA A 232 -0.58 11.23 5.27
N ALA A 233 -0.27 12.03 6.29
CA ALA A 233 0.24 11.55 7.56
C ALA A 233 -0.69 11.93 8.73
N GLU A 234 -0.88 11.03 9.70
CA GLU A 234 -1.53 11.38 10.97
C GLU A 234 -0.69 12.37 11.79
N ASN A 235 -1.35 13.14 12.67
CA ASN A 235 -0.70 14.18 13.47
C ASN A 235 0.45 13.66 14.37
N GLN A 236 0.39 12.41 14.78
CA GLN A 236 1.36 11.76 15.68
C GLN A 236 2.58 11.18 14.95
N VAL A 237 2.56 11.13 13.62
CA VAL A 237 3.68 10.61 12.83
C VAL A 237 4.85 11.57 12.89
N MET A 238 6.03 11.05 13.21
CA MET A 238 7.26 11.84 13.26
C MET A 238 7.64 12.35 11.87
N TYR A 239 8.11 13.60 11.80
CA TYR A 239 8.48 14.23 10.54
C TYR A 239 9.59 13.46 9.79
N ASP A 240 10.55 12.89 10.50
CA ASP A 240 11.64 12.10 9.91
C ASP A 240 11.11 10.92 9.08
N LYS A 241 10.00 10.29 9.50
CA LYS A 241 9.35 9.20 8.75
C LYS A 241 8.80 9.71 7.42
N ILE A 242 8.22 10.91 7.41
CA ILE A 242 7.70 11.57 6.20
C ILE A 242 8.86 11.86 5.26
N VAL A 243 9.98 12.40 5.76
CA VAL A 243 11.18 12.68 4.95
C VAL A 243 11.69 11.42 4.25
N GLN A 244 11.81 10.30 4.97
CA GLN A 244 12.24 9.04 4.37
C GLN A 244 11.28 8.54 3.27
N ILE A 245 9.96 8.67 3.47
CA ILE A 245 8.99 8.38 2.39
C ILE A 245 9.20 9.31 1.20
N MET A 246 9.43 10.60 1.44
CA MET A 246 9.69 11.58 0.36
C MET A 246 10.91 11.19 -0.45
N ASP A 247 11.98 10.76 0.21
CA ASP A 247 13.21 10.34 -0.46
C ASP A 247 12.99 9.07 -1.31
N LYS A 248 12.23 8.10 -0.80
CA LYS A 248 11.83 6.90 -1.54
C LYS A 248 10.91 7.20 -2.72
N ALA A 249 10.02 8.18 -2.58
CA ALA A 249 9.17 8.66 -3.66
C ALA A 249 9.99 9.33 -4.77
N ARG A 250 10.93 10.21 -4.42
CA ARG A 250 11.86 10.83 -5.38
C ARG A 250 12.69 9.79 -6.11
N ALA A 251 13.24 8.81 -5.39
CA ALA A 251 13.99 7.70 -5.97
C ALA A 251 13.16 6.85 -6.95
N SER A 252 11.83 6.89 -6.82
CA SER A 252 10.86 6.20 -7.67
C SER A 252 10.23 7.08 -8.76
N GLU A 253 10.83 8.24 -9.08
CA GLU A 253 10.35 9.19 -10.10
C GLU A 253 9.01 9.88 -9.78
N PHE A 254 8.74 10.12 -8.50
CA PHE A 254 7.68 11.02 -8.04
C PHE A 254 8.30 12.28 -7.42
N PRO A 255 8.80 13.23 -8.24
CA PRO A 255 9.43 14.45 -7.75
C PRO A 255 8.45 15.46 -7.13
N ASN A 256 7.19 15.44 -7.56
CA ASN A 256 6.19 16.42 -7.17
C ASN A 256 5.43 15.91 -5.93
N ILE A 257 5.93 16.27 -4.75
CA ILE A 257 5.40 15.76 -3.50
C ILE A 257 4.55 16.83 -2.81
N SER A 258 3.31 16.48 -2.51
CA SER A 258 2.42 17.25 -1.65
C SER A 258 2.28 16.57 -0.29
N ILE A 259 2.21 17.33 0.80
CA ILE A 259 2.01 16.78 2.15
C ILE A 259 0.62 17.17 2.65
N ALA A 260 -0.13 16.20 3.13
CA ALA A 260 -1.42 16.37 3.76
C ALA A 260 -1.39 15.84 5.20
N LYS A 261 -2.08 16.52 6.10
CA LYS A 261 -2.34 15.99 7.45
C LYS A 261 -3.69 15.31 7.48
N LEU A 262 -3.72 14.06 7.93
CA LEU A 262 -4.95 13.36 8.23
C LEU A 262 -5.48 13.89 9.57
N ARG A 263 -6.71 14.39 9.54
CA ARG A 263 -7.45 14.71 10.76
C ARG A 263 -7.99 13.40 11.31
N GLY A 264 -7.41 12.96 12.42
CA GLY A 264 -8.03 11.98 13.32
C GLY A 264 -9.22 12.58 14.05
#